data_AF-A0A6P6IHK5-F1
#
_entry.id   AF-A0A6P6IHK5-F1
#
_cell.length_a   1.000
_cell.length_b   1.000
_cell.length_c   1.000
_cell.angle_alpha   90.00
_cell.angle_beta   90.00
_cell.angle_gamma   90.00
#
_symmetry.space_group_name_H-M   'P 1'
#
loop_
_entity.id
_entity.type
_entity.pdbx_description
1 polymer ?
#
loop_
_entity_poly.entity_id
_entity_poly.type
_entity_poly.pdbx_seq_one_letter_code
_entity_poly.pdbx_strand_id
1 'polypeptide(L)'
;MREIVHIQIGQCGKYVPRALLVDLEPGTMDSIRSSQLGALFHPDGFIYGNSGAGNNWAKGHYTEGAELAESVLDAVRSASEACDCLQGFQLVHSLGGGTGAGMGTLLLSRIREDFPDRILNAFSVLPSPKVSDTVVEPYNAVLSLRQLARHADACFCIDNEALYDICFRTLKLAAPSYGDLNHLVSLTMSGVTTSLRFPGQLNADLRKLAVNMVPFPRLHFFTPGFAPLTSRDGRQYRALTVAELTQQVFDARNAMAACDPRRGRYLTVACFFRGRMSTKEVDEQMLAVQTRHSACFVDWIPNNVKVAVCDIPPPGLGMAATFVGNSTAVQELFGRVSEHFSAMFRRRAFVHWYTCEGMDVGEFAEAESDIHDLVSEYQQLQDARAVPEEDGDVVGEAEMEPEDGPRAPGGAV
;
A
#
# COMPACT_ATOMS: atom_id res chain seq x y z
N MET A 1 17.65 -18.83 -10.68
CA MET A 1 17.93 -17.76 -9.71
C MET A 1 17.33 -16.47 -10.23
N ARG A 2 16.32 -15.89 -9.56
CA ARG A 2 15.83 -14.52 -9.82
C ARG A 2 16.63 -13.51 -8.98
N GLU A 3 17.95 -13.66 -8.94
CA GLU A 3 18.83 -12.97 -7.97
C GLU A 3 19.03 -11.47 -8.27
N ILE A 4 18.54 -10.96 -9.40
CA ILE A 4 18.93 -9.63 -9.93
C ILE A 4 17.79 -8.57 -9.75
N VAL A 5 16.67 -8.89 -9.10
CA VAL A 5 15.52 -7.96 -9.05
C VAL A 5 15.83 -6.66 -8.29
N HIS A 6 16.60 -6.74 -7.19
CA HIS A 6 16.95 -5.57 -6.37
C HIS A 6 18.46 -5.31 -6.29
N ILE A 7 19.27 -6.12 -6.97
CA ILE A 7 20.72 -6.12 -6.81
C ILE A 7 21.36 -6.16 -8.20
N GLN A 8 22.33 -5.29 -8.42
CA GLN A 8 23.19 -5.30 -9.58
C GLN A 8 24.49 -6.06 -9.28
N ILE A 9 24.96 -6.85 -10.24
CA ILE A 9 26.27 -7.51 -10.16
C ILE A 9 27.32 -6.51 -10.63
N GLY A 10 28.13 -6.01 -9.70
CA GLY A 10 29.26 -5.14 -9.97
C GLY A 10 30.48 -5.90 -10.52
N GLN A 11 31.48 -5.14 -10.98
CA GLN A 11 32.77 -5.71 -11.39
C GLN A 11 33.40 -6.45 -10.21
N CYS A 12 33.91 -7.67 -10.44
CA CYS A 12 34.42 -8.63 -9.43
C CYS A 12 33.37 -9.43 -8.64
N GLY A 13 32.12 -9.55 -9.11
CA GLY A 13 31.13 -10.43 -8.48
C GLY A 13 30.57 -9.91 -7.15
N LYS A 14 30.73 -8.61 -6.88
CA LYS A 14 30.10 -7.94 -5.75
C LYS A 14 28.65 -7.61 -6.08
N TYR A 15 27.76 -7.84 -5.11
CA TYR A 15 26.35 -7.55 -5.20
C TYR A 15 26.07 -6.16 -4.64
N VAL A 16 25.60 -5.23 -5.47
CA VAL A 16 25.31 -3.84 -5.09
C VAL A 16 23.80 -3.62 -5.14
N PRO A 17 23.16 -3.11 -4.07
CA PRO A 17 21.72 -2.80 -4.11
C PRO A 17 21.40 -1.75 -5.18
N ARG A 18 20.37 -2.00 -5.99
CA ARG A 18 19.82 -1.02 -6.93
C ARG A 18 18.89 -0.06 -6.18
N ALA A 19 19.50 0.84 -5.42
CA ALA A 19 18.80 1.80 -4.58
C ALA A 19 19.38 3.19 -4.78
N LEU A 20 18.50 4.19 -4.82
CA LEU A 20 18.84 5.61 -4.79
C LEU A 20 18.41 6.16 -3.44
N LEU A 21 19.35 6.77 -2.73
CA LEU A 21 19.14 7.40 -1.44
C LEU A 21 19.10 8.90 -1.66
N VAL A 22 17.94 9.50 -1.41
CA VAL A 22 17.67 10.89 -1.70
C VAL A 22 17.23 11.59 -0.43
N ASP A 23 17.89 12.69 -0.10
CA ASP A 23 17.47 13.58 0.97
C ASP A 23 17.95 15.00 0.71
N LEU A 24 17.21 15.99 1.19
CA LEU A 24 17.61 17.38 1.11
C LEU A 24 18.62 17.76 2.20
N GLU A 25 18.73 16.93 3.25
CA GLU A 25 19.69 17.09 4.33
C GLU A 25 20.87 16.11 4.20
N PRO A 26 22.13 16.57 4.34
CA PRO A 26 23.30 15.69 4.22
C PRO A 26 23.47 14.73 5.42
N GLY A 27 22.94 15.08 6.59
CA GLY A 27 23.19 14.34 7.85
C GLY A 27 22.61 12.92 7.86
N THR A 28 21.54 12.67 7.11
CA THR A 28 20.95 11.33 6.98
C THR A 28 21.87 10.40 6.18
N MET A 29 22.58 10.94 5.18
CA MET A 29 23.52 10.17 4.37
C MET A 29 24.72 9.69 5.18
N ASP A 30 25.26 10.53 6.07
CA ASP A 30 26.37 10.14 6.94
C ASP A 30 25.97 9.05 7.94
N SER A 31 24.73 9.12 8.43
CA SER A 31 24.15 8.08 9.28
C SER A 31 24.00 6.74 8.55
N ILE A 32 23.64 6.77 7.26
CA ILE A 32 23.54 5.56 6.45
C ILE A 32 24.92 5.01 6.09
N ARG A 33 25.89 5.86 5.72
CA ARG A 33 27.27 5.44 5.39
C ARG A 33 27.97 4.80 6.59
N SER A 34 27.73 5.31 7.79
CA SER A 34 28.28 4.76 9.05
C SER A 34 27.57 3.49 9.54
N SER A 35 26.41 3.14 8.95
CA SER A 35 25.69 1.92 9.30
C SER A 35 26.42 0.66 8.85
N GLN A 36 26.07 -0.48 9.44
CA GLN A 36 26.69 -1.79 9.15
C GLN A 36 26.60 -2.19 7.67
N LEU A 37 25.58 -1.72 6.95
CA LEU A 37 25.33 -2.03 5.54
C LEU A 37 25.63 -0.84 4.62
N GLY A 38 26.11 0.29 5.16
CA GLY A 38 26.35 1.52 4.40
C GLY A 38 27.33 1.35 3.24
N ALA A 39 28.36 0.53 3.43
CA ALA A 39 29.39 0.25 2.42
C ALA A 39 28.90 -0.61 1.24
N LEU A 40 27.68 -1.15 1.29
CA LEU A 40 27.10 -1.92 0.19
C LEU A 40 26.51 -1.01 -0.91
N PHE A 41 26.07 0.20 -0.57
CA PHE A 41 25.43 1.10 -1.51
C PHE A 41 26.45 1.74 -2.45
N HIS A 42 26.05 1.94 -3.70
CA HIS A 42 26.90 2.64 -4.66
C HIS A 42 27.07 4.11 -4.24
N PRO A 43 28.30 4.67 -4.23
CA PRO A 43 28.53 6.07 -3.86
C PRO A 43 27.70 7.07 -4.67
N ASP A 44 27.53 6.82 -5.97
CA ASP A 44 26.72 7.65 -6.87
C ASP A 44 25.20 7.51 -6.62
N GLY A 45 24.79 6.52 -5.84
CA GLY A 45 23.40 6.36 -5.41
C GLY A 45 23.00 7.30 -4.28
N PHE A 46 23.94 8.05 -3.69
CA PHE A 46 23.67 9.04 -2.65
C PHE A 46 23.52 10.43 -3.27
N ILE A 47 22.29 10.92 -3.36
CA ILE A 47 21.97 12.22 -3.92
C ILE A 47 21.41 13.08 -2.79
N TYR A 48 22.09 14.18 -2.47
CA TYR A 48 21.69 15.01 -1.35
C TYR A 48 21.77 16.50 -1.63
N GLY A 49 20.88 17.24 -1.00
CA GLY A 49 20.87 18.70 -0.99
C GLY A 49 21.75 19.29 0.09
N ASN A 50 21.82 20.62 0.10
CA ASN A 50 22.50 21.39 1.15
C ASN A 50 21.51 22.03 2.15
N SER A 51 20.22 22.03 1.83
CA SER A 51 19.17 22.78 2.51
C SER A 51 17.99 21.87 2.77
N GLY A 52 17.64 21.64 4.04
CA GLY A 52 16.51 20.78 4.40
C GLY A 52 15.15 21.43 4.13
N ALA A 53 14.13 20.60 3.87
CA ALA A 53 12.77 21.09 3.65
C ALA A 53 12.08 21.61 4.93
N GLY A 54 12.63 21.36 6.13
CA GLY A 54 12.11 21.90 7.39
C GLY A 54 10.64 21.56 7.68
N ASN A 55 10.22 20.33 7.40
CA ASN A 55 8.84 19.85 7.51
C ASN A 55 7.80 20.65 6.68
N ASN A 56 8.24 21.29 5.59
CA ASN A 56 7.36 22.00 4.67
C ASN A 56 7.27 21.26 3.34
N TRP A 57 6.07 20.76 3.00
CA TRP A 57 5.81 20.09 1.73
C TRP A 57 6.07 20.99 0.52
N ALA A 58 5.69 22.27 0.59
CA ALA A 58 5.87 23.20 -0.54
C ALA A 58 7.35 23.43 -0.86
N LYS A 59 8.23 23.45 0.15
CA LYS A 59 9.69 23.50 -0.07
C LYS A 59 10.20 22.26 -0.82
N GLY A 60 9.75 21.09 -0.41
CA GLY A 60 10.10 19.84 -1.07
C GLY A 60 9.53 19.72 -2.48
N HIS A 61 8.40 20.36 -2.77
CA HIS A 61 7.71 20.19 -4.06
C HIS A 61 8.04 21.27 -5.09
N TYR A 62 8.18 22.53 -4.66
CA TYR A 62 8.30 23.69 -5.57
C TYR A 62 9.69 24.35 -5.57
N THR A 63 10.44 24.28 -4.46
CA THR A 63 11.73 24.98 -4.34
C THR A 63 12.89 24.00 -4.27
N GLU A 64 13.41 23.70 -3.09
CA GLU A 64 14.63 22.91 -2.87
C GLU A 64 14.56 21.50 -3.51
N GLY A 65 13.40 20.83 -3.38
CA GLY A 65 13.25 19.50 -3.95
C GLY A 65 13.10 19.50 -5.48
N ALA A 66 12.63 20.59 -6.09
CA ALA A 66 12.56 20.72 -7.54
C ALA A 66 13.96 20.88 -8.15
N GLU A 67 14.86 21.61 -7.50
CA GLU A 67 16.25 21.75 -7.93
C GLU A 67 17.00 20.40 -7.90
N LEU A 68 16.79 19.61 -6.85
CA LEU A 68 17.45 18.29 -6.72
C LEU A 68 16.78 17.20 -7.57
N ALA A 69 15.50 17.37 -7.94
CA ALA A 69 14.73 16.35 -8.65
C ALA A 69 15.36 15.95 -10.00
N GLU A 70 15.92 16.90 -10.76
CA GLU A 70 16.56 16.61 -12.05
C GLU A 70 17.74 15.66 -11.89
N SER A 71 18.59 15.89 -10.89
CA SER A 71 19.74 15.01 -10.59
C SER A 71 19.29 13.60 -10.20
N VAL A 72 18.19 13.49 -9.44
CA VAL A 72 17.61 12.20 -9.07
C VAL A 72 17.03 11.49 -10.30
N LEU A 73 16.30 12.19 -11.16
CA LEU A 73 15.72 11.62 -12.37
C LEU A 73 16.79 11.09 -13.33
N ASP A 74 17.93 11.78 -13.46
CA ASP A 74 19.05 11.30 -14.27
C ASP A 74 19.66 10.02 -13.70
N ALA A 75 19.80 9.93 -12.38
CA ALA A 75 20.22 8.69 -11.73
C ALA A 75 19.19 7.56 -11.89
N VAL A 76 17.89 7.88 -11.83
CA VAL A 76 16.80 6.92 -12.10
C VAL A 76 16.87 6.41 -13.53
N ARG A 77 17.13 7.28 -14.52
CA ARG A 77 17.29 6.90 -15.93
C ARG A 77 18.50 6.01 -16.12
N SER A 78 19.66 6.38 -15.58
CA SER A 78 20.87 5.56 -15.64
C SER A 78 20.65 4.17 -15.00
N ALA A 79 20.00 4.13 -13.84
CA ALA A 79 19.63 2.88 -13.17
C ALA A 79 18.58 2.08 -13.96
N SER A 80 17.73 2.72 -14.75
CA SER A 80 16.71 2.05 -15.58
C SER A 80 17.32 1.46 -16.85
N GLU A 81 18.27 2.16 -17.48
CA GLU A 81 19.02 1.66 -18.64
C GLU A 81 19.92 0.46 -18.29
N ALA A 82 20.41 0.41 -17.06
CA ALA A 82 21.17 -0.72 -16.55
C ALA A 82 20.31 -1.96 -16.20
N CYS A 83 19.01 -1.96 -16.49
CA CYS A 83 18.10 -3.10 -16.32
C CYS A 83 17.79 -3.77 -17.66
N ASP A 84 17.86 -5.11 -17.73
CA ASP A 84 17.39 -5.85 -18.91
C ASP A 84 15.87 -5.69 -19.12
N CYS A 85 15.10 -5.79 -18.03
CA CYS A 85 13.65 -5.60 -18.04
C CYS A 85 13.17 -5.02 -16.71
N LEU A 86 12.98 -3.70 -16.69
CA LEU A 86 12.50 -2.97 -15.52
C LEU A 86 11.02 -3.29 -15.24
N GLN A 87 10.71 -3.80 -14.04
CA GLN A 87 9.32 -4.07 -13.65
C GLN A 87 8.57 -2.81 -13.20
N GLY A 88 9.24 -1.94 -12.45
CA GLY A 88 8.64 -0.79 -11.79
C GLY A 88 9.57 -0.15 -10.76
N PHE A 89 9.05 0.84 -10.06
CA PHE A 89 9.74 1.59 -9.03
C PHE A 89 9.08 1.37 -7.67
N GLN A 90 9.89 1.42 -6.62
CA GLN A 90 9.44 1.35 -5.23
C GLN A 90 9.94 2.59 -4.49
N LEU A 91 9.01 3.48 -4.14
CA LEU A 91 9.29 4.66 -3.34
C LEU A 91 9.00 4.33 -1.87
N VAL A 92 9.92 4.68 -0.98
CA VAL A 92 9.74 4.56 0.47
C VAL A 92 9.88 5.95 1.05
N HIS A 93 8.80 6.49 1.61
CA HIS A 93 8.76 7.87 2.08
C HIS A 93 7.79 8.06 3.24
N SER A 94 7.92 9.17 3.95
CA SER A 94 6.96 9.61 4.96
C SER A 94 6.10 10.74 4.42
N LEU A 95 4.81 10.74 4.76
CA LEU A 95 3.86 11.77 4.32
C LEU A 95 3.84 12.98 5.26
N GLY A 96 4.39 12.85 6.47
CA GLY A 96 4.42 13.93 7.46
C GLY A 96 5.58 14.93 7.29
N GLY A 97 6.65 14.54 6.61
CA GLY A 97 7.85 15.37 6.43
C GLY A 97 7.74 16.41 5.32
N GLY A 98 8.83 17.13 5.05
CA GLY A 98 8.95 18.03 3.90
C GLY A 98 9.56 17.35 2.68
N THR A 99 10.72 16.70 2.86
CA THR A 99 11.45 16.03 1.78
C THR A 99 10.70 14.80 1.25
N GLY A 100 10.44 13.83 2.13
CA GLY A 100 9.77 12.58 1.74
C GLY A 100 8.38 12.83 1.14
N ALA A 101 7.63 13.77 1.71
CA ALA A 101 6.29 14.09 1.28
C ALA A 101 6.29 14.94 -0.01
N GLY A 102 6.96 16.10 0.01
CA GLY A 102 6.99 17.06 -1.10
C GLY A 102 7.82 16.57 -2.30
N MET A 103 9.11 16.31 -2.06
CA MET A 103 10.01 15.86 -3.12
C MET A 103 9.68 14.44 -3.57
N GLY A 104 9.29 13.55 -2.64
CA GLY A 104 8.89 12.18 -3.00
C GLY A 104 7.67 12.14 -3.93
N THR A 105 6.67 12.99 -3.70
CA THR A 105 5.51 13.08 -4.59
C THR A 105 5.82 13.77 -5.92
N LEU A 106 6.72 14.75 -5.93
CA LEU A 106 7.24 15.35 -7.17
C LEU A 106 7.98 14.31 -8.03
N LEU A 107 8.84 13.51 -7.42
CA LEU A 107 9.54 12.42 -8.12
C LEU A 107 8.55 11.41 -8.67
N LEU A 108 7.51 11.08 -7.92
CA LEU A 108 6.50 10.12 -8.34
C LEU A 108 5.73 10.59 -9.58
N SER A 109 5.35 11.87 -9.66
CA SER A 109 4.70 12.43 -10.86
C SER A 109 5.64 12.43 -12.07
N ARG A 110 6.89 12.87 -11.91
CA ARG A 110 7.88 12.90 -13.00
C ARG A 110 8.27 11.52 -13.50
N ILE A 111 8.44 10.55 -12.60
CA ILE A 111 8.70 9.16 -13.00
C ILE A 111 7.50 8.57 -13.75
N ARG A 112 6.26 8.94 -13.38
CA ARG A 112 5.07 8.50 -14.12
C ARG A 112 5.00 9.09 -15.52
N GLU A 113 5.46 10.33 -15.70
CA GLU A 113 5.55 10.98 -17.02
C GLU A 113 6.63 10.31 -17.90
N ASP A 114 7.82 10.05 -17.35
CA ASP A 114 8.92 9.42 -18.10
C ASP A 114 8.67 7.92 -18.37
N PHE A 115 8.01 7.22 -17.44
CA PHE A 115 7.78 5.78 -17.48
C PHE A 115 6.30 5.39 -17.26
N PRO A 116 5.39 5.77 -18.17
CA PRO A 116 3.94 5.57 -17.98
C PRO A 116 3.55 4.09 -17.90
N ASP A 117 4.28 3.22 -18.62
CA ASP A 117 3.99 1.79 -18.65
C ASP A 117 4.55 1.03 -17.45
N ARG A 118 5.29 1.65 -16.53
CA ARG A 118 5.93 0.96 -15.40
C ARG A 118 5.12 1.10 -14.12
N ILE A 119 5.14 0.05 -13.30
CA ILE A 119 4.38 0.04 -12.03
C ILE A 119 5.07 0.93 -10.99
N LEU A 120 4.30 1.82 -10.36
CA LEU A 120 4.75 2.66 -9.26
C LEU A 120 4.15 2.22 -7.94
N ASN A 121 4.99 1.66 -7.08
CA ASN A 121 4.61 1.29 -5.72
C ASN A 121 5.18 2.31 -4.73
N ALA A 122 4.37 2.74 -3.78
CA ALA A 122 4.79 3.60 -2.67
C ALA A 122 4.56 2.89 -1.33
N PHE A 123 5.58 2.85 -0.48
CA PHE A 123 5.46 2.54 0.94
C PHE A 123 5.40 3.86 1.69
N SER A 124 4.20 4.23 2.10
CA SER A 124 3.91 5.56 2.64
C SER A 124 3.67 5.46 4.14
N VAL A 125 4.57 6.07 4.92
CA VAL A 125 4.41 6.18 6.37
C VAL A 125 3.53 7.38 6.68
N LEU A 126 2.38 7.10 7.28
CA LEU A 126 1.42 8.10 7.70
C LEU A 126 1.78 8.67 9.08
N PRO A 127 1.61 9.99 9.25
CA PRO A 127 1.86 10.64 10.52
C PRO A 127 0.85 10.21 11.58
N SER A 128 1.28 10.24 12.85
CA SER A 128 0.41 10.02 13.99
C SER A 128 0.70 11.05 15.09
N PRO A 129 -0.35 11.65 15.69
CA PRO A 129 -0.20 12.60 16.78
C PRO A 129 0.37 11.98 18.07
N LYS A 130 0.42 10.64 18.18
CA LYS A 130 1.03 9.95 19.33
C LYS A 130 2.55 9.84 19.23
N VAL A 131 3.10 9.92 18.01
CA VAL A 131 4.49 9.57 17.71
C VAL A 131 5.30 10.80 17.26
N SER A 132 4.64 11.81 16.67
CA SER A 132 5.32 13.01 16.18
C SER A 132 4.89 14.29 16.90
N ASP A 133 5.87 15.15 17.15
CA ASP A 133 5.71 16.47 17.76
C ASP A 133 5.48 17.59 16.72
N THR A 134 5.48 17.26 15.42
CA THR A 134 5.35 18.27 14.35
C THR A 134 3.88 18.61 14.10
N VAL A 135 3.53 19.89 14.24
CA VAL A 135 2.13 20.35 14.11
C VAL A 135 1.63 20.43 12.66
N VAL A 136 2.52 20.54 11.67
CA VAL A 136 2.15 20.74 10.25
C VAL A 136 1.98 19.45 9.45
N GLU A 137 2.19 18.28 10.05
CA GLU A 137 2.11 16.99 9.34
C GLU A 137 0.77 16.73 8.63
N PRO A 138 -0.40 17.11 9.18
CA PRO A 138 -1.66 16.93 8.46
C PRO A 138 -1.72 17.69 7.12
N TYR A 139 -1.08 18.87 7.02
CA TYR A 139 -0.99 19.59 5.75
C TYR A 139 -0.14 18.80 4.74
N ASN A 140 1.06 18.39 5.15
CA ASN A 140 1.95 17.61 4.29
C ASN A 140 1.30 16.29 3.84
N ALA A 141 0.56 15.63 4.73
CA ALA A 141 -0.09 14.36 4.45
C ALA A 141 -1.24 14.51 3.45
N VAL A 142 -2.14 15.49 3.60
CA VAL A 142 -3.24 15.72 2.65
C VAL A 142 -2.71 16.04 1.25
N LEU A 143 -1.73 16.95 1.16
CA LEU A 143 -1.12 17.32 -0.12
C LEU A 143 -0.43 16.12 -0.79
N SER A 144 0.24 15.28 0.00
CA SER A 144 0.91 14.10 -0.53
C SER A 144 -0.04 12.99 -0.94
N LEU A 145 -1.11 12.77 -0.17
CA LEU A 145 -2.14 11.78 -0.48
C LEU A 145 -2.85 12.10 -1.80
N ARG A 146 -3.11 13.39 -2.08
CA ARG A 146 -3.64 13.84 -3.38
C ARG A 146 -2.76 13.36 -4.53
N GLN A 147 -1.45 13.56 -4.42
CA GLN A 147 -0.51 13.17 -5.48
C GLN A 147 -0.40 11.65 -5.62
N LEU A 148 -0.36 10.92 -4.50
CA LEU A 148 -0.34 9.46 -4.49
C LEU A 148 -1.59 8.86 -5.12
N ALA A 149 -2.77 9.45 -4.87
CA ALA A 149 -4.03 8.99 -5.45
C ALA A 149 -4.08 9.14 -6.98
N ARG A 150 -3.30 10.06 -7.56
CA ARG A 150 -3.28 10.32 -9.01
C ARG A 150 -2.21 9.54 -9.75
N HIS A 151 -1.03 9.36 -9.14
CA HIS A 151 0.15 8.90 -9.86
C HIS A 151 0.66 7.52 -9.43
N ALA A 152 0.35 7.04 -8.22
CA ALA A 152 0.81 5.71 -7.77
C ALA A 152 -0.13 4.61 -8.26
N ASP A 153 0.39 3.42 -8.56
CA ASP A 153 -0.41 2.24 -8.91
C ASP A 153 -0.73 1.38 -7.67
N ALA A 154 0.11 1.45 -6.62
CA ALA A 154 -0.13 0.82 -5.33
C ALA A 154 0.51 1.64 -4.20
N CYS A 155 -0.25 1.93 -3.15
CA CYS A 155 0.23 2.62 -1.96
C CYS A 155 0.02 1.74 -0.73
N PHE A 156 1.09 1.27 -0.11
CA PHE A 156 1.05 0.56 1.16
C PHE A 156 1.04 1.58 2.30
N CYS A 157 -0.10 1.70 2.97
CA CYS A 157 -0.32 2.62 4.07
C CYS A 157 0.24 2.02 5.37
N ILE A 158 1.30 2.62 5.89
CA ILE A 158 1.91 2.22 7.15
C ILE A 158 1.65 3.34 8.16
N ASP A 159 0.94 3.03 9.24
CA ASP A 159 0.60 4.01 10.27
C ASP A 159 1.51 3.85 11.49
N ASN A 160 2.21 4.93 11.85
CA ASN A 160 3.02 4.96 13.06
C ASN A 160 2.20 4.71 14.33
N GLU A 161 0.91 5.08 14.35
CA GLU A 161 0.02 4.80 15.47
C GLU A 161 -0.17 3.29 15.68
N ALA A 162 -0.45 2.57 14.59
CA ALA A 162 -0.67 1.13 14.63
C ALA A 162 0.62 0.38 14.96
N LEU A 163 1.76 0.80 14.39
CA LEU A 163 3.06 0.23 14.71
C LEU A 163 3.42 0.42 16.20
N TYR A 164 3.18 1.61 16.74
CA TYR A 164 3.41 1.88 18.16
C TYR A 164 2.51 1.01 19.05
N ASP A 165 1.21 0.92 18.74
CA ASP A 165 0.26 0.08 19.48
C ASP A 165 0.63 -1.41 19.42
N ILE A 166 1.11 -1.91 18.27
CA ILE A 166 1.63 -3.28 18.12
C ILE A 166 2.85 -3.50 19.03
N CYS A 167 3.85 -2.61 18.97
CA CYS A 167 5.06 -2.72 19.77
C CYS A 167 4.76 -2.68 21.27
N PHE A 168 3.88 -1.76 21.69
CA PHE A 168 3.55 -1.57 23.09
C PHE A 168 2.63 -2.68 23.64
N ARG A 169 1.53 -2.99 22.95
CA ARG A 169 0.51 -3.94 23.44
C ARG A 169 0.84 -5.40 23.11
N THR A 170 1.25 -5.67 21.88
CA THR A 170 1.45 -7.05 21.39
C THR A 170 2.84 -7.56 21.71
N LEU A 171 3.88 -6.75 21.44
CA LEU A 171 5.27 -7.13 21.73
C LEU A 171 5.70 -6.85 23.19
N LYS A 172 4.87 -6.12 23.95
CA LYS A 172 5.10 -5.75 25.36
C LYS A 172 6.38 -4.94 25.57
N LEU A 173 6.73 -4.08 24.62
CA LEU A 173 7.86 -3.17 24.75
C LEU A 173 7.42 -1.92 25.52
N ALA A 174 8.05 -1.64 26.66
CA ALA A 174 7.66 -0.52 27.52
C ALA A 174 7.87 0.85 26.86
N ALA A 175 8.91 1.00 26.04
CA ALA A 175 9.23 2.21 25.28
C ALA A 175 9.68 1.82 23.86
N PRO A 176 8.75 1.72 22.89
CA PRO A 176 9.08 1.43 21.50
C PRO A 176 9.97 2.52 20.89
N SER A 177 11.10 2.12 20.30
CA SER A 177 11.97 3.03 19.54
C SER A 177 11.66 2.99 18.04
N TYR A 178 12.08 4.00 17.27
CA TYR A 178 11.97 3.94 15.80
C TYR A 178 12.66 2.72 15.19
N GLY A 179 13.69 2.18 15.83
CA GLY A 179 14.32 0.92 15.42
C GLY A 179 13.36 -0.27 15.48
N ASP A 180 12.50 -0.33 16.50
CA ASP A 180 11.49 -1.40 16.64
C ASP A 180 10.37 -1.27 15.61
N LEU A 181 9.91 -0.03 15.36
CA LEU A 181 8.91 0.26 14.33
C LEU A 181 9.45 -0.11 12.93
N ASN A 182 10.68 0.31 12.62
CA ASN A 182 11.34 0.02 11.36
C ASN A 182 11.60 -1.48 11.18
N HIS A 183 11.81 -2.23 12.26
CA HIS A 183 11.91 -3.69 12.19
C HIS A 183 10.61 -4.31 11.65
N LEU A 184 9.45 -3.87 12.15
CA LEU A 184 8.15 -4.33 11.66
C LEU A 184 7.92 -3.96 10.19
N VAL A 185 8.21 -2.71 9.83
CA VAL A 185 8.10 -2.24 8.44
C VAL A 185 8.97 -3.07 7.51
N SER A 186 10.23 -3.36 7.90
CA SER A 186 11.15 -4.17 7.10
C SER A 186 10.65 -5.60 6.88
N LEU A 187 10.00 -6.21 7.88
CA LEU A 187 9.40 -7.55 7.76
C LEU A 187 8.24 -7.56 6.78
N THR A 188 7.39 -6.54 6.82
CA THR A 188 6.27 -6.37 5.89
C THR A 188 6.76 -6.12 4.48
N MET A 189 7.70 -5.20 4.27
CA MET A 189 8.28 -4.94 2.95
C MET A 189 8.96 -6.20 2.37
N SER A 190 9.67 -6.95 3.22
CA SER A 190 10.24 -8.25 2.84
C SER A 190 9.13 -9.23 2.45
N GLY A 191 8.04 -9.30 3.20
CA GLY A 191 6.87 -10.12 2.91
C GLY A 191 6.24 -9.82 1.56
N VAL A 192 5.86 -8.57 1.31
CA VAL A 192 5.23 -8.11 0.06
C VAL A 192 6.11 -8.38 -1.16
N THR A 193 7.42 -8.19 -1.05
CA THR A 193 8.37 -8.41 -2.15
C THR A 193 8.84 -9.87 -2.29
N THR A 194 8.31 -10.79 -1.49
CA THR A 194 8.77 -12.19 -1.49
C THR A 194 8.53 -12.87 -2.83
N SER A 195 7.38 -12.64 -3.48
CA SER A 195 7.04 -13.23 -4.78
C SER A 195 7.94 -12.78 -5.92
N LEU A 196 8.62 -11.63 -5.77
CA LEU A 196 9.56 -11.10 -6.74
C LEU A 196 10.95 -11.70 -6.55
N ARG A 197 11.39 -11.82 -5.28
CA ARG A 197 12.75 -12.21 -4.91
C ARG A 197 12.98 -13.71 -4.97
N PHE A 198 11.98 -14.50 -4.59
CA PHE A 198 12.11 -15.95 -4.50
C PHE A 198 11.18 -16.63 -5.50
N PRO A 199 11.64 -17.72 -6.15
CA PRO A 199 10.73 -18.56 -6.92
C PRO A 199 9.72 -19.19 -5.95
N GLY A 200 8.44 -18.95 -6.21
CA GLY A 200 7.33 -19.55 -5.45
C GLY A 200 6.42 -20.34 -6.37
N GLN A 201 5.52 -21.14 -5.78
CA GLN A 201 4.55 -21.90 -6.58
C GLN A 201 3.53 -20.99 -7.27
N LEU A 202 3.24 -19.82 -6.67
CA LEU A 202 2.42 -18.77 -7.28
C LEU A 202 3.30 -17.56 -7.63
N ASN A 203 3.90 -17.57 -8.82
CA ASN A 203 4.71 -16.45 -9.31
C ASN A 203 3.80 -15.29 -9.73
N ALA A 204 3.73 -14.24 -8.90
CA ALA A 204 3.05 -13.00 -9.20
C ALA A 204 4.06 -11.85 -9.34
N ASP A 205 4.20 -11.35 -10.57
CA ASP A 205 4.92 -10.10 -10.87
C ASP A 205 4.16 -8.90 -10.29
N LEU A 206 4.84 -7.76 -10.12
CA LEU A 206 4.23 -6.52 -9.59
C LEU A 206 2.95 -6.12 -10.31
N ARG A 207 2.95 -6.20 -11.65
CA ARG A 207 1.76 -5.90 -12.45
C ARG A 207 0.61 -6.87 -12.15
N LYS A 208 0.90 -8.15 -11.98
CA LYS A 208 -0.11 -9.17 -11.66
C LYS A 208 -0.67 -8.96 -10.25
N LEU A 209 0.15 -8.50 -9.31
CA LEU A 209 -0.32 -8.10 -8.00
C LEU A 209 -1.26 -6.88 -8.10
N ALA A 210 -0.85 -5.83 -8.81
CA ALA A 210 -1.66 -4.63 -9.00
C ALA A 210 -3.02 -4.94 -9.64
N VAL A 211 -3.05 -5.70 -10.74
CA VAL A 211 -4.30 -6.09 -11.44
C VAL A 211 -5.24 -6.91 -10.55
N ASN A 212 -4.71 -7.76 -9.65
CA ASN A 212 -5.55 -8.55 -8.75
C ASN A 212 -6.04 -7.75 -7.53
N MET A 213 -5.29 -6.72 -7.12
CA MET A 213 -5.54 -5.99 -5.87
C MET A 213 -6.28 -4.67 -6.07
N VAL A 214 -6.19 -4.06 -7.26
CA VAL A 214 -6.77 -2.74 -7.56
C VAL A 214 -7.94 -2.91 -8.53
N PRO A 215 -9.18 -3.03 -8.04
CA PRO A 215 -10.36 -3.11 -8.90
C PRO A 215 -10.66 -1.75 -9.57
N PHE A 216 -10.36 -0.65 -8.89
CA PHE A 216 -10.59 0.71 -9.36
C PHE A 216 -9.30 1.54 -9.25
N PRO A 217 -8.90 2.29 -10.30
CA PRO A 217 -7.60 2.97 -10.34
C PRO A 217 -7.31 3.94 -9.20
N ARG A 218 -8.34 4.57 -8.60
CA ARG A 218 -8.17 5.49 -7.46
C ARG A 218 -8.03 4.79 -6.10
N LEU A 219 -8.40 3.51 -6.03
CA LEU A 219 -8.54 2.75 -4.78
C LEU A 219 -7.43 1.71 -4.65
N HIS A 220 -6.20 2.21 -4.64
CA HIS A 220 -4.96 1.45 -4.58
C HIS A 220 -4.23 1.61 -3.25
N PHE A 221 -4.94 2.06 -2.21
CA PHE A 221 -4.41 2.15 -0.85
C PHE A 221 -4.60 0.82 -0.12
N PHE A 222 -3.50 0.20 0.25
CA PHE A 222 -3.49 -1.10 0.91
C PHE A 222 -3.12 -0.98 2.39
N THR A 223 -3.79 -1.77 3.20
CA THR A 223 -3.46 -1.99 4.61
C THR A 223 -2.61 -3.26 4.72
N PRO A 224 -1.30 -3.13 4.99
CA PRO A 224 -0.47 -4.29 5.23
C PRO A 224 -0.65 -4.84 6.65
N GLY A 225 -0.31 -6.10 6.82
CA GLY A 225 -0.25 -6.79 8.11
C GLY A 225 0.83 -7.85 8.11
N PHE A 226 1.33 -8.21 9.29
CA PHE A 226 2.34 -9.25 9.43
C PHE A 226 2.01 -10.19 10.58
N ALA A 227 2.23 -11.48 10.36
CA ALA A 227 2.19 -12.50 11.38
C ALA A 227 3.38 -13.46 11.21
N PRO A 228 3.93 -14.02 12.30
CA PRO A 228 3.49 -13.85 13.68
C PRO A 228 4.10 -12.62 14.35
N LEU A 229 3.28 -11.91 15.14
CA LEU A 229 3.76 -10.87 16.07
C LEU A 229 3.86 -11.48 17.46
N THR A 230 5.08 -11.90 17.81
CA THR A 230 5.38 -12.55 19.10
C THR A 230 6.46 -11.80 19.82
N SER A 231 6.26 -11.56 21.12
CA SER A 231 7.30 -11.00 21.99
C SER A 231 8.50 -11.94 22.06
N ARG A 232 9.68 -11.40 22.37
CA ARG A 232 10.93 -12.19 22.47
C ARG A 232 10.79 -13.35 23.45
N ASP A 233 10.08 -13.14 24.56
CA ASP A 233 9.85 -14.14 25.60
C ASP A 233 8.74 -15.15 25.25
N GLY A 234 7.78 -14.74 24.39
CA GLY A 234 6.65 -15.57 23.99
C GLY A 234 6.94 -16.56 22.84
N ARG A 235 8.07 -16.38 22.13
CA ARG A 235 8.43 -17.20 20.96
C ARG A 235 8.64 -18.69 21.28
N GLN A 236 9.11 -19.02 22.48
CA GLN A 236 9.41 -20.42 22.84
C GLN A 236 8.16 -21.23 23.23
N TYR A 237 7.08 -20.57 23.61
CA TYR A 237 5.88 -21.23 24.15
C TYR A 237 4.74 -21.39 23.14
N ARG A 238 4.86 -20.81 21.94
CA ARG A 238 3.77 -20.81 20.95
C ARG A 238 4.12 -21.67 19.75
N ALA A 239 3.35 -22.73 19.54
CA ALA A 239 3.43 -23.54 18.33
C ALA A 239 2.79 -22.77 17.16
N LEU A 240 3.61 -22.28 16.23
CA LEU A 240 3.10 -21.61 15.03
C LEU A 240 2.49 -22.67 14.11
N THR A 241 1.19 -22.54 13.82
CA THR A 241 0.47 -23.35 12.82
C THR A 241 -0.08 -22.46 11.71
N VAL A 242 -0.42 -23.03 10.57
CA VAL A 242 -1.03 -22.27 9.45
C VAL A 242 -2.34 -21.63 9.90
N ALA A 243 -3.18 -22.36 10.65
CA ALA A 243 -4.42 -21.85 11.22
C ALA A 243 -4.19 -20.63 12.13
N GLU A 244 -3.20 -20.69 13.02
CA GLU A 244 -2.87 -19.56 13.89
C GLU A 244 -2.35 -18.34 13.13
N LEU A 245 -1.52 -18.55 12.10
CA LEU A 245 -1.02 -17.47 11.24
C LEU A 245 -2.17 -16.79 10.50
N THR A 246 -3.05 -17.58 9.90
CA THR A 246 -4.23 -17.08 9.19
C THR A 246 -5.14 -16.29 10.12
N GLN A 247 -5.43 -16.79 11.34
CA GLN A 247 -6.23 -16.04 12.31
C GLN A 247 -5.58 -14.74 12.76
N GLN A 248 -4.26 -14.74 12.99
CA GLN A 248 -3.52 -13.54 13.36
C GLN A 248 -3.47 -12.50 12.25
N VAL A 249 -3.36 -12.93 10.99
CA VAL A 249 -3.32 -12.04 9.83
C VAL A 249 -4.58 -11.20 9.71
N PHE A 250 -5.76 -11.79 9.97
CA PHE A 250 -7.05 -11.08 9.91
C PHE A 250 -7.43 -10.38 11.22
N ASP A 251 -6.60 -10.44 12.27
CA ASP A 251 -6.85 -9.69 13.49
C ASP A 251 -6.52 -8.20 13.29
N ALA A 252 -7.46 -7.32 13.66
CA ALA A 252 -7.29 -5.87 13.56
C ALA A 252 -6.05 -5.37 14.31
N ARG A 253 -5.64 -6.07 15.37
CA ARG A 253 -4.46 -5.74 16.17
C ARG A 253 -3.14 -5.93 15.44
N ASN A 254 -3.12 -6.70 14.37
CA ASN A 254 -1.91 -7.01 13.59
C ASN A 254 -1.87 -6.22 12.26
N ALA A 255 -2.90 -5.42 11.98
CA ALA A 255 -2.89 -4.48 10.88
C ALA A 255 -1.92 -3.34 11.17
N MET A 256 -1.11 -2.97 10.19
CA MET A 256 -0.15 -1.87 10.29
C MET A 256 -0.76 -0.51 9.92
N ALA A 257 -2.07 -0.44 9.69
CA ALA A 257 -2.82 0.80 9.62
C ALA A 257 -3.83 0.82 10.77
N ALA A 258 -4.02 1.98 11.43
CA ALA A 258 -4.96 2.12 12.54
C ALA A 258 -6.40 2.26 12.04
N CYS A 259 -6.89 1.22 11.36
CA CYS A 259 -8.27 1.08 10.90
C CYS A 259 -8.83 -0.24 11.42
N ASP A 260 -10.09 -0.27 11.85
CA ASP A 260 -10.75 -1.53 12.20
C ASP A 260 -11.33 -2.18 10.93
N PRO A 261 -10.78 -3.31 10.45
CA PRO A 261 -11.27 -3.92 9.22
C PRO A 261 -12.71 -4.43 9.32
N ARG A 262 -13.26 -4.56 10.54
CA ARG A 262 -14.65 -4.97 10.77
C ARG A 262 -15.67 -3.88 10.46
N ARG A 263 -15.23 -2.62 10.46
CA ARG A 263 -16.08 -1.46 10.13
C ARG A 263 -16.19 -1.22 8.63
N GLY A 264 -15.34 -1.88 7.84
CA GLY A 264 -15.37 -1.84 6.39
C GLY A 264 -15.57 -3.22 5.77
N ARG A 265 -15.35 -3.28 4.45
CA ARG A 265 -15.32 -4.52 3.68
C ARG A 265 -14.04 -4.62 2.87
N TYR A 266 -13.52 -5.83 2.75
CA TYR A 266 -12.38 -6.14 1.91
C TYR A 266 -12.82 -6.26 0.45
N LEU A 267 -12.33 -5.34 -0.38
CA LEU A 267 -12.45 -5.42 -1.84
C LEU A 267 -11.62 -6.60 -2.34
N THR A 268 -10.34 -6.63 -1.98
CA THR A 268 -9.37 -7.65 -2.39
C THR A 268 -8.38 -7.91 -1.27
N VAL A 269 -7.84 -9.13 -1.21
CA VAL A 269 -6.87 -9.55 -0.20
C VAL A 269 -5.77 -10.36 -0.86
N ALA A 270 -4.52 -10.07 -0.53
CA ALA A 270 -3.37 -10.92 -0.85
C ALA A 270 -2.68 -11.38 0.44
N CYS A 271 -2.48 -12.68 0.58
CA CYS A 271 -1.72 -13.30 1.66
C CYS A 271 -0.47 -13.99 1.11
N PHE A 272 0.69 -13.59 1.61
CA PHE A 272 1.98 -14.17 1.28
C PHE A 272 2.48 -15.02 2.45
N PHE A 273 2.35 -16.33 2.31
CA PHE A 273 2.84 -17.30 3.28
C PHE A 273 4.29 -17.69 2.96
N ARG A 274 5.10 -17.81 4.01
CA ARG A 274 6.53 -18.11 3.93
C ARG A 274 6.91 -19.22 4.89
N GLY A 275 7.67 -20.19 4.41
CA GLY A 275 8.11 -21.37 5.14
C GLY A 275 7.52 -22.66 4.57
N ARG A 276 7.98 -23.80 5.10
CA ARG A 276 7.53 -25.11 4.63
C ARG A 276 6.14 -25.42 5.18
N MET A 277 5.13 -25.30 4.33
CA MET A 277 3.73 -25.59 4.66
C MET A 277 2.99 -26.23 3.50
N SER A 278 1.91 -26.93 3.79
CA SER A 278 1.05 -27.54 2.77
C SER A 278 0.16 -26.47 2.14
N THR A 279 0.23 -26.30 0.82
CA THR A 279 -0.65 -25.35 0.09
C THR A 279 -2.13 -25.67 0.30
N LYS A 280 -2.47 -26.96 0.35
CA LYS A 280 -3.83 -27.42 0.63
C LYS A 280 -4.34 -26.93 1.99
N GLU A 281 -3.49 -27.00 3.02
CA GLU A 281 -3.87 -26.54 4.36
C GLU A 281 -4.08 -25.02 4.37
N VAL A 282 -3.23 -24.26 3.68
CA VAL A 282 -3.38 -22.81 3.55
C VAL A 282 -4.70 -22.47 2.87
N ASP A 283 -5.02 -23.12 1.75
CA ASP A 283 -6.26 -22.87 1.00
C ASP A 283 -7.51 -23.20 1.83
N GLU A 284 -7.50 -24.32 2.56
CA GLU A 284 -8.58 -24.70 3.48
C GLU A 284 -8.78 -23.67 4.60
N GLN A 285 -7.70 -23.18 5.21
CA GLN A 285 -7.78 -22.16 6.26
C GLN A 285 -8.27 -20.81 5.73
N MET A 286 -7.84 -20.41 4.53
CA MET A 286 -8.27 -19.17 3.90
C MET A 286 -9.75 -19.22 3.50
N LEU A 287 -10.21 -20.37 2.99
CA LEU A 287 -11.63 -20.59 2.71
C LEU A 287 -12.46 -20.54 4.01
N ALA A 288 -11.98 -21.18 5.08
CA ALA A 288 -12.66 -21.15 6.38
C ALA A 288 -12.81 -19.72 6.93
N VAL A 289 -11.80 -18.87 6.77
CA VAL A 289 -11.90 -17.44 7.14
C VAL A 289 -12.92 -16.71 6.29
N GLN A 290 -12.93 -16.92 4.96
CA GLN A 290 -13.91 -16.29 4.08
C GLN A 290 -15.34 -16.69 4.44
N THR A 291 -15.59 -17.98 4.71
CA THR A 291 -16.92 -18.45 5.11
C THR A 291 -17.33 -17.88 6.47
N ARG A 292 -16.40 -17.79 7.44
CA ARG A 292 -16.69 -17.27 8.77
C ARG A 292 -16.92 -15.75 8.78
N HIS A 293 -16.23 -15.03 7.91
CA HIS A 293 -16.23 -13.56 7.85
C HIS A 293 -16.84 -13.04 6.54
N SER A 294 -17.77 -13.76 5.93
CA SER A 294 -18.35 -13.41 4.62
C SER A 294 -18.87 -11.97 4.57
N ALA A 295 -19.48 -11.48 5.66
CA ALA A 295 -19.97 -10.10 5.77
C ALA A 295 -18.88 -9.01 5.68
N CYS A 296 -17.63 -9.36 5.98
CA CYS A 296 -16.47 -8.47 5.86
C CYS A 296 -15.84 -8.51 4.46
N PHE A 297 -16.26 -9.41 3.58
CA PHE A 297 -15.85 -9.45 2.19
C PHE A 297 -16.95 -8.89 1.31
N VAL A 298 -16.56 -8.46 0.13
CA VAL A 298 -17.47 -7.90 -0.86
C VAL A 298 -18.01 -9.00 -1.76
N ASP A 299 -19.33 -9.08 -1.91
CA ASP A 299 -19.99 -10.19 -2.60
C ASP A 299 -19.87 -10.11 -4.14
N TRP A 300 -19.71 -8.91 -4.70
CA TRP A 300 -19.69 -8.67 -6.15
C TRP A 300 -18.31 -8.90 -6.80
N ILE A 301 -17.24 -9.10 -6.01
CA ILE A 301 -15.93 -9.54 -6.53
C ILE A 301 -15.76 -11.03 -6.22
N PRO A 302 -15.99 -11.93 -7.19
CA PRO A 302 -15.72 -13.35 -6.97
C PRO A 302 -14.21 -13.59 -6.81
N ASN A 303 -13.82 -14.51 -5.93
CA ASN A 303 -12.42 -14.93 -5.72
C ASN A 303 -11.45 -13.76 -5.41
N ASN A 304 -11.88 -12.85 -4.53
CA ASN A 304 -11.16 -11.65 -4.11
C ASN A 304 -9.93 -11.90 -3.22
N VAL A 305 -9.75 -13.13 -2.73
CA VAL A 305 -8.58 -13.52 -1.93
C VAL A 305 -7.56 -14.26 -2.81
N LYS A 306 -6.32 -13.77 -2.81
CA LYS A 306 -5.17 -14.39 -3.46
C LYS A 306 -4.16 -14.86 -2.42
N VAL A 307 -3.64 -16.06 -2.61
CA VAL A 307 -2.70 -16.70 -1.70
C VAL A 307 -1.44 -17.05 -2.47
N ALA A 308 -0.28 -16.64 -1.95
CA ALA A 308 1.01 -17.04 -2.48
C ALA A 308 1.81 -17.74 -1.39
N VAL A 309 2.43 -18.87 -1.73
CA VAL A 309 3.26 -19.66 -0.81
C VAL A 309 4.70 -19.70 -1.33
N CYS A 310 5.63 -19.39 -0.44
CA CYS A 310 7.07 -19.43 -0.67
C CYS A 310 7.75 -20.33 0.36
N ASP A 311 8.58 -21.26 -0.09
CA ASP A 311 9.23 -22.25 0.80
C ASP A 311 10.30 -21.63 1.71
N ILE A 312 10.78 -20.41 1.39
CA ILE A 312 11.88 -19.75 2.10
C ILE A 312 11.32 -18.85 3.21
N PRO A 313 11.49 -19.24 4.48
CA PRO A 313 11.02 -18.45 5.60
C PRO A 313 11.86 -17.17 5.81
N PRO A 314 11.33 -16.15 6.51
CA PRO A 314 12.12 -15.00 6.91
C PRO A 314 13.17 -15.36 7.98
N PRO A 315 14.25 -14.57 8.11
CA PRO A 315 15.31 -14.85 9.08
C PRO A 315 14.77 -14.85 10.52
N GLY A 316 15.11 -15.90 11.27
CA GLY A 316 14.74 -16.03 12.69
C GLY A 316 13.31 -16.53 12.95
N LEU A 317 12.56 -16.92 11.91
CA LEU A 317 11.23 -17.52 12.03
C LEU A 317 11.14 -18.79 11.18
N GLY A 318 10.40 -19.79 11.64
CA GLY A 318 10.15 -21.03 10.86
C GLY A 318 9.03 -20.86 9.82
N MET A 319 8.02 -20.05 10.15
CA MET A 319 6.90 -19.70 9.27
C MET A 319 6.47 -18.26 9.51
N ALA A 320 5.98 -17.59 8.47
CA ALA A 320 5.40 -16.26 8.53
C ALA A 320 4.31 -16.08 7.46
N ALA A 321 3.44 -15.11 7.69
CA ALA A 321 2.42 -14.69 6.75
C ALA A 321 2.42 -13.16 6.68
N THR A 322 2.39 -12.62 5.47
CA THR A 322 2.24 -11.19 5.23
C THR A 322 0.92 -10.95 4.53
N PHE A 323 0.16 -10.00 5.05
CA PHE A 323 -1.15 -9.65 4.58
C PHE A 323 -1.10 -8.31 3.87
N VAL A 324 -1.85 -8.21 2.78
CA VAL A 324 -2.11 -6.95 2.09
C VAL A 324 -3.61 -6.95 1.79
N GLY A 325 -4.35 -6.09 2.49
CA GLY A 325 -5.79 -5.94 2.26
C GLY A 325 -6.09 -4.62 1.58
N ASN A 326 -6.89 -4.65 0.52
CA ASN A 326 -7.59 -3.46 0.04
C ASN A 326 -8.96 -3.44 0.72
N SER A 327 -9.11 -2.58 1.73
CA SER A 327 -10.31 -2.49 2.56
C SER A 327 -10.88 -1.08 2.52
N THR A 328 -12.21 -0.98 2.48
CA THR A 328 -12.90 0.32 2.61
C THR A 328 -12.65 0.97 3.97
N ALA A 329 -12.21 0.21 4.99
CA ALA A 329 -11.87 0.74 6.31
C ALA A 329 -10.70 1.75 6.29
N VAL A 330 -9.91 1.80 5.21
CA VAL A 330 -8.84 2.81 5.04
C VAL A 330 -9.39 4.25 5.07
N GLN A 331 -10.68 4.43 4.80
CA GLN A 331 -11.34 5.72 4.93
C GLN A 331 -11.25 6.33 6.34
N GLU A 332 -11.18 5.52 7.40
CA GLU A 332 -11.00 6.04 8.78
C GLU A 332 -9.67 6.78 8.92
N LEU A 333 -8.63 6.28 8.25
CA LEU A 333 -7.30 6.86 8.28
C LEU A 333 -7.26 8.18 7.49
N PHE A 334 -7.93 8.25 6.34
CA PHE A 334 -8.09 9.51 5.59
C PHE A 334 -8.97 10.51 6.33
N GLY A 335 -10.07 10.06 6.93
CA GLY A 335 -10.96 10.88 7.74
C GLY A 335 -10.23 11.51 8.93
N ARG A 336 -9.39 10.75 9.63
CA ARG A 336 -8.55 11.27 10.71
C ARG A 336 -7.59 12.36 10.23
N VAL A 337 -6.88 12.14 9.13
CA VAL A 337 -5.94 13.14 8.59
C VAL A 337 -6.69 14.38 8.12
N SER A 338 -7.83 14.21 7.45
CA SER A 338 -8.70 15.29 6.98
C SER A 338 -9.24 16.13 8.15
N GLU A 339 -9.70 15.52 9.24
CA GLU A 339 -10.25 16.27 10.39
C GLU A 339 -9.20 17.20 11.01
N HIS A 340 -7.97 16.71 11.18
CA HIS A 340 -6.86 17.51 11.70
C HIS A 340 -6.47 18.64 10.73
N PHE A 341 -6.45 18.34 9.43
CA PHE A 341 -6.24 19.34 8.38
C PHE A 341 -7.31 20.44 8.45
N SER A 342 -8.60 20.09 8.44
CA SER A 342 -9.70 21.06 8.47
C SER A 342 -9.68 21.91 9.74
N ALA A 343 -9.28 21.33 10.89
CA ALA A 343 -9.14 22.06 12.14
C ALA A 343 -8.05 23.16 12.07
N MET A 344 -6.91 22.86 11.43
CA MET A 344 -5.83 23.82 11.23
C MET A 344 -6.14 24.84 10.14
N PHE A 345 -6.67 24.38 9.00
CA PHE A 345 -6.95 25.22 7.84
C PHE A 345 -8.02 26.27 8.12
N ARG A 346 -9.06 25.92 8.89
CA ARG A 346 -10.09 26.89 9.37
C ARG A 346 -9.49 28.06 10.15
N ARG A 347 -8.38 27.84 10.86
CA ARG A 347 -7.66 28.88 11.61
C ARG A 347 -6.54 29.55 10.81
N ARG A 348 -6.32 29.12 9.56
CA ARG A 348 -5.19 29.52 8.70
C ARG A 348 -3.83 29.42 9.41
N ALA A 349 -3.69 28.46 10.32
CA ALA A 349 -2.45 28.24 11.06
C ALA A 349 -1.37 27.73 10.10
N PHE A 350 -0.17 28.30 10.16
CA PHE A 350 1.02 27.92 9.37
C PHE A 350 0.89 27.98 7.84
N VAL A 351 -0.25 28.43 7.29
CA VAL A 351 -0.47 28.54 5.83
C VAL A 351 0.59 29.41 5.14
N HIS A 352 1.00 30.50 5.81
CA HIS A 352 2.02 31.40 5.29
C HIS A 352 3.37 30.72 4.96
N TRP A 353 3.71 29.62 5.63
CA TRP A 353 4.94 28.87 5.31
C TRP A 353 4.89 28.22 3.94
N TYR A 354 3.71 27.84 3.47
CA TYR A 354 3.52 27.21 2.18
C TYR A 354 3.33 28.26 1.07
N THR A 355 2.57 29.33 1.35
CA THR A 355 2.34 30.39 0.36
C THR A 355 3.59 31.20 0.05
N CYS A 356 4.52 31.34 1.01
CA CYS A 356 5.82 31.98 0.77
C CYS A 356 6.69 31.18 -0.23
N GLU A 357 6.45 29.88 -0.39
CA GLU A 357 7.16 29.01 -1.33
C GLU A 357 6.48 28.94 -2.70
N GLY A 358 5.45 29.76 -2.93
CA GLY A 358 4.77 29.88 -4.22
C GLY A 358 3.49 29.06 -4.38
N MET A 359 3.06 28.34 -3.33
CA MET A 359 1.82 27.55 -3.34
C MET A 359 0.58 28.45 -3.16
N ASP A 360 -0.47 28.24 -3.94
CA ASP A 360 -1.72 29.00 -3.74
C ASP A 360 -2.57 28.42 -2.60
N VAL A 361 -3.34 29.28 -1.93
CA VAL A 361 -4.29 28.86 -0.88
C VAL A 361 -5.40 27.99 -1.47
N GLY A 362 -5.76 28.17 -2.75
CA GLY A 362 -6.72 27.32 -3.45
C GLY A 362 -6.30 25.86 -3.52
N GLU A 363 -5.00 25.57 -3.65
CA GLU A 363 -4.48 24.19 -3.74
C GLU A 363 -4.77 23.36 -2.48
N PHE A 364 -4.80 24.01 -1.31
CA PHE A 364 -5.19 23.37 -0.05
C PHE A 364 -6.64 22.91 -0.08
N ALA A 365 -7.54 23.78 -0.53
CA ALA A 365 -8.97 23.49 -0.58
C ALA A 365 -9.27 22.40 -1.62
N GLU A 366 -8.59 22.42 -2.76
CA GLU A 366 -8.68 21.35 -3.75
C GLU A 366 -8.17 20.01 -3.21
N ALA A 367 -7.04 20.01 -2.48
CA ALA A 367 -6.51 18.77 -1.91
C ALA A 367 -7.44 18.20 -0.83
N GLU A 368 -8.06 19.04 -0.01
CA GLU A 368 -9.08 18.63 0.94
C GLU A 368 -10.30 18.02 0.23
N SER A 369 -10.79 18.67 -0.84
CA SER A 369 -11.90 18.16 -1.65
C SER A 369 -11.59 16.81 -2.29
N ASP A 370 -10.40 16.66 -2.90
CA ASP A 370 -9.98 15.40 -3.55
C ASP A 370 -9.95 14.22 -2.56
N ILE A 371 -9.53 14.46 -1.31
CA ILE A 371 -9.51 13.45 -0.25
C ILE A 371 -10.92 13.15 0.25
N HIS A 372 -11.78 14.17 0.38
CA HIS A 372 -13.19 13.95 0.74
C HIS A 372 -13.93 13.12 -0.34
N ASP A 373 -13.64 13.38 -1.61
CA ASP A 373 -14.17 12.61 -2.73
C ASP A 373 -13.69 11.17 -2.68
N LEU A 374 -12.40 10.94 -2.38
CA LEU A 374 -11.84 9.60 -2.21
C LEU A 374 -12.51 8.84 -1.06
N VAL A 375 -12.74 9.50 0.09
CA VAL A 375 -13.47 8.91 1.22
C VAL A 375 -14.89 8.56 0.82
N SER A 376 -15.56 9.44 0.06
CA SER A 376 -16.91 9.21 -0.44
C SER A 376 -16.97 8.01 -1.41
N GLU A 377 -15.98 7.84 -2.27
CA GLU A 377 -15.85 6.66 -3.15
C GLU A 377 -15.72 5.36 -2.34
N TYR A 378 -14.88 5.35 -1.29
CA TYR A 378 -14.76 4.19 -0.40
C TYR A 378 -16.08 3.87 0.32
N GLN A 379 -16.81 4.90 0.78
CA GLN A 379 -18.09 4.73 1.44
C GLN A 379 -19.16 4.17 0.49
N GLN A 380 -19.23 4.68 -0.75
CA GLN A 380 -20.16 4.18 -1.76
C GLN A 380 -19.93 2.70 -2.05
N LEU A 381 -18.68 2.26 -2.17
CA LEU A 381 -18.36 0.84 -2.39
C LEU A 381 -18.59 -0.04 -1.18
N GLN A 382 -18.47 0.52 0.03
CA GLN A 382 -18.81 -0.20 1.25
C GLN A 382 -20.30 -0.51 1.32
N ASP A 383 -21.14 0.46 0.93
CA ASP A 383 -22.59 0.34 0.93
C ASP A 383 -23.13 -0.41 -0.29
N ALA A 384 -22.36 -0.45 -1.38
CA ALA A 384 -22.67 -1.24 -2.56
C ALA A 384 -22.84 -2.72 -2.19
N ARG A 385 -24.03 -3.25 -2.46
CA ARG A 385 -24.33 -4.68 -2.43
C ARG A 385 -24.45 -5.15 -3.87
N ALA A 386 -24.15 -6.42 -4.12
CA ALA A 386 -24.57 -7.05 -5.36
C ALA A 386 -26.09 -6.83 -5.48
N VAL A 387 -26.53 -6.16 -6.54
CA VAL A 387 -27.93 -6.24 -6.94
C VAL A 387 -28.13 -7.72 -7.25
N PRO A 388 -29.07 -8.42 -6.59
CA PRO A 388 -29.40 -9.76 -7.02
C PRO A 388 -29.71 -9.66 -8.50
N GLU A 389 -29.08 -10.47 -9.35
CA GLU A 389 -29.66 -10.72 -10.66
C GLU A 389 -31.09 -11.18 -10.37
N GLU A 390 -32.08 -10.30 -10.57
CA GLU A 390 -33.46 -10.73 -10.61
C GLU A 390 -33.48 -11.81 -11.69
N ASP A 391 -33.78 -13.04 -11.24
CA ASP A 391 -34.01 -14.20 -12.07
C ASP A 391 -34.70 -13.72 -13.33
N GLY A 392 -34.04 -13.91 -14.48
CA GLY A 392 -34.61 -13.55 -15.76
C GLY A 392 -36.00 -14.13 -15.82
N ASP A 393 -37.01 -13.24 -15.80
CA ASP A 393 -38.39 -13.61 -16.03
C ASP A 393 -38.37 -14.45 -17.29
N VAL A 394 -38.60 -15.74 -17.06
CA VAL A 394 -38.94 -16.72 -18.08
C VAL A 394 -40.01 -16.02 -18.90
N VAL A 395 -39.66 -15.61 -20.12
CA VAL A 395 -40.62 -15.14 -21.10
C VAL A 395 -41.61 -16.27 -21.21
N GLY A 396 -42.74 -16.11 -20.51
CA GLY A 396 -43.83 -17.06 -20.53
C GLY A 396 -44.15 -17.27 -21.99
N GLU A 397 -43.98 -18.51 -22.45
CA GLU A 397 -44.58 -18.97 -23.68
C GLU A 397 -46.07 -18.61 -23.55
N ALA A 398 -46.46 -17.55 -24.26
CA ALA A 398 -47.85 -17.20 -24.39
C ALA A 398 -48.52 -18.41 -25.04
N GLU A 399 -49.29 -19.15 -24.25
CA GLU A 399 -50.27 -20.09 -24.76
C GLU A 399 -51.14 -19.31 -25.76
N MET A 400 -50.91 -19.55 -27.06
CA MET A 400 -51.82 -19.13 -28.11
C MET A 400 -53.13 -19.90 -27.90
N GLU A 401 -54.14 -19.22 -27.34
CA GLU A 401 -55.52 -19.69 -27.42
C GLU A 401 -55.89 -19.91 -28.89
N PRO A 402 -56.52 -21.05 -29.24
CA PRO A 402 -56.99 -21.26 -30.60
C PRO A 402 -58.27 -20.42 -30.81
N GLU A 403 -58.19 -19.42 -31.70
CA GLU A 403 -59.37 -18.70 -32.17
C GLU A 403 -60.34 -19.66 -32.88
N ASP A 404 -61.56 -19.73 -32.35
CA ASP A 404 -62.74 -20.38 -32.91
C ASP A 404 -63.09 -19.73 -34.26
N GLY A 405 -62.65 -20.34 -35.36
CA GLY A 405 -63.06 -20.00 -36.71
C GLY A 405 -64.48 -20.52 -37.03
N PRO A 406 -65.36 -19.72 -37.65
CA PRO A 406 -66.73 -20.14 -37.90
C PRO A 406 -66.85 -21.20 -39.02
N ARG A 407 -67.85 -22.07 -38.82
CA ARG A 407 -68.29 -23.21 -39.63
C ARG A 407 -68.27 -22.98 -41.16
N ALA A 408 -67.79 -24.00 -41.86
CA ALA A 408 -67.83 -24.17 -43.31
C ALA A 408 -69.24 -24.12 -43.92
N PRO A 409 -69.32 -23.86 -45.22
CA PRO A 409 -70.21 -24.64 -46.06
C PRO A 409 -69.50 -25.25 -47.28
N GLY A 410 -69.83 -26.51 -47.54
CA GLY A 410 -70.13 -27.02 -48.89
C GLY A 410 -68.98 -27.20 -49.87
N GLY A 411 -68.58 -28.46 -50.09
CA GLY A 411 -68.13 -28.87 -51.41
C GLY A 411 -69.31 -29.05 -52.36
N ALA A 412 -69.11 -28.77 -53.65
CA ALA A 412 -69.52 -29.57 -54.81
C ALA A 412 -69.60 -28.72 -56.09
N VAL A 413 -68.93 -29.23 -57.12
CA VAL A 413 -68.97 -28.94 -58.57
C VAL A 413 -68.27 -27.68 -59.06
#